data_AF-A0A653C6I5-F1
#
_entry.id   AF-A0A653C6I5-F1
#
_cell.length_a   1.000
_cell.length_b   1.000
_cell.length_c   1.000
_cell.angle_alpha   90.00
_cell.angle_beta   90.00
_cell.angle_gamma   90.00
#
_symmetry.space_group_name_H-M   'P 1'
#
loop_
_entity.id
_entity.type
_entity.pdbx_description
1 polymer ?
#
loop_
_entity_poly.entity_id
_entity_poly.type
_entity_poly.pdbx_seq_one_letter_code
_entity_poly.pdbx_strand_id
1 'polypeptide(L)'
;MERYVNIIPKDSQEGSFYRAILAIHKEQYKVAQDYICMSRDMLDTELTAMAGESYQRAYGAMVQVQMLSELEEVMQYKLVPERRPTLKEMWWQRLQAGQRLVEDWQKIIQVHSLVLEPHEDIHTWLKYAALCRKSGSMRLSHKTLVMLLGYDPEDNPQLSLPHIMPHVTFAYTKHLWAIDQKVRAFRQLEQFLNEYTQQAADGGISTEERNRLLARCYLKLGGWQESLEGVSETSINYILNCYQQATEYDKDWYKAWHSWAYMNFETVLFYKNKEESDKSKLEKSPQEADKNLDLNKHTVLAVQGFFK
;
A
#
# COMPACT_ATOMS: atom_id res chain seq x y z
N MET A 1 -15.18 -27.67 0.71
CA MET A 1 -15.65 -26.88 1.87
C MET A 1 -16.75 -27.61 2.64
N GLU A 2 -17.84 -28.05 2.00
CA GLU A 2 -18.96 -28.74 2.69
C GLU A 2 -18.56 -29.93 3.56
N ARG A 3 -17.67 -30.80 3.07
CA ARG A 3 -17.15 -31.96 3.82
C ARG A 3 -16.47 -31.55 5.13
N TYR A 4 -15.78 -30.41 5.14
CA TYR A 4 -15.09 -29.90 6.33
C TYR A 4 -16.07 -29.22 7.29
N VAL A 5 -17.01 -28.43 6.79
CA VAL A 5 -18.02 -27.76 7.61
C VAL A 5 -18.94 -28.77 8.32
N ASN A 6 -19.20 -29.92 7.70
CA ASN A 6 -19.98 -31.00 8.32
C ASN A 6 -19.32 -31.63 9.55
N ILE A 7 -17.99 -31.50 9.69
CA ILE A 7 -17.23 -32.00 10.85
C ILE A 7 -17.29 -30.99 12.00
N ILE A 8 -17.47 -29.70 11.70
CA ILE A 8 -17.55 -28.65 12.73
C ILE A 8 -18.89 -28.78 13.47
N PRO A 9 -18.90 -28.81 14.81
CA PRO A 9 -20.12 -28.85 15.60
C PRO A 9 -21.12 -27.77 15.18
N LYS A 10 -22.41 -28.12 15.10
CA LYS A 10 -23.46 -27.15 14.75
C LYS A 10 -23.67 -26.11 15.84
N ASP A 11 -23.41 -26.50 17.08
CA ASP A 11 -23.62 -25.67 18.28
C ASP A 11 -22.42 -24.75 18.56
N SER A 12 -21.44 -24.72 17.65
CA SER A 12 -20.31 -23.79 17.71
C SER A 12 -20.58 -22.57 16.85
N GLN A 13 -20.14 -21.39 17.32
CA GLN A 13 -20.18 -20.14 16.56
C GLN A 13 -19.54 -20.29 15.17
N GLU A 14 -18.34 -20.87 15.09
CA GLU A 14 -17.65 -21.09 13.81
C GLU A 14 -18.46 -22.01 12.90
N GLY A 15 -19.10 -23.03 13.48
CA GLY A 15 -19.97 -23.96 12.77
C GLY A 15 -21.18 -23.27 12.14
N SER A 16 -21.80 -22.34 12.87
CA SER A 16 -22.91 -21.51 12.37
C SER A 16 -22.44 -20.57 11.27
N PHE A 17 -21.32 -19.88 11.50
CA PHE A 17 -20.74 -18.92 10.55
C PHE A 17 -20.39 -19.56 9.20
N TYR A 18 -19.66 -20.68 9.19
CA TYR A 18 -19.31 -21.35 7.94
C TYR A 18 -20.51 -21.97 7.22
N ARG A 19 -21.55 -22.39 7.96
CA ARG A 19 -22.81 -22.85 7.35
C ARG A 19 -23.59 -21.71 6.70
N ALA A 20 -23.58 -20.52 7.30
CA ALA A 20 -24.13 -19.32 6.67
C ALA A 20 -23.42 -19.02 5.34
N ILE A 21 -22.09 -19.06 5.31
CA ILE A 21 -21.31 -18.85 4.06
C ILE A 21 -21.69 -19.87 2.98
N LEU A 22 -21.78 -21.15 3.34
CA LEU A 22 -22.20 -22.19 2.39
C LEU A 22 -23.64 -21.98 1.88
N ALA A 23 -24.55 -21.56 2.75
CA ALA A 23 -25.93 -21.26 2.37
C ALA A 23 -26.01 -20.06 1.42
N ILE A 24 -25.21 -19.00 1.66
CA ILE A 24 -25.10 -17.85 0.74
C ILE A 24 -24.56 -18.28 -0.62
N HIS A 25 -23.55 -19.15 -0.65
CA HIS A 25 -23.00 -19.68 -1.89
C HIS A 25 -24.03 -20.51 -2.69
N LYS A 26 -24.91 -21.24 -1.99
CA LYS A 26 -26.04 -21.98 -2.58
C LYS A 26 -27.29 -21.13 -2.84
N GLU A 27 -27.22 -19.82 -2.62
CA GLU A 27 -28.34 -18.88 -2.77
C GLU A 27 -29.55 -19.19 -1.86
N GLN A 28 -29.31 -19.91 -0.75
CA GLN A 28 -30.30 -20.24 0.27
C GLN A 28 -30.35 -19.15 1.35
N TYR A 29 -30.81 -17.97 0.97
CA TYR A 29 -30.73 -16.75 1.79
C TYR A 29 -31.48 -16.83 3.13
N LYS A 30 -32.62 -17.52 3.18
CA LYS A 30 -33.38 -17.70 4.45
C LYS A 30 -32.59 -18.53 5.45
N VAL A 31 -32.03 -19.65 4.99
CA VAL A 31 -31.21 -20.56 5.82
C VAL A 31 -29.93 -19.87 6.26
N ALA A 32 -29.32 -19.07 5.38
CA ALA A 32 -28.17 -18.25 5.75
C ALA A 32 -28.51 -17.26 6.89
N GLN A 33 -29.65 -16.58 6.79
CA GLN A 33 -30.12 -15.66 7.83
C GLN A 33 -30.32 -16.37 9.17
N ASP A 34 -30.92 -17.56 9.17
CA ASP A 34 -31.13 -18.35 10.40
C ASP A 34 -29.78 -18.70 11.07
N TYR A 35 -28.78 -19.10 10.29
CA TYR A 35 -27.44 -19.38 10.82
C TYR A 35 -26.70 -18.12 11.29
N ILE A 36 -26.91 -16.97 10.64
CA ILE A 36 -26.36 -15.68 11.09
C ILE A 36 -26.96 -15.29 12.45
N CYS A 37 -28.27 -15.38 12.59
CA CYS A 37 -28.96 -15.12 13.86
C CYS A 37 -28.46 -16.06 14.97
N MET A 38 -28.38 -17.36 14.70
CA MET A 38 -27.87 -18.34 15.66
C MET A 38 -26.43 -18.04 16.09
N SER A 39 -25.57 -17.59 15.16
CA SER A 39 -24.21 -17.16 15.49
C SER A 39 -24.18 -15.87 16.33
N ARG A 40 -25.14 -14.96 16.15
CA ARG A 40 -25.26 -13.74 16.97
C ARG A 40 -25.69 -14.05 18.39
N ASP A 41 -26.65 -14.95 18.57
CA ASP A 41 -27.12 -15.36 19.91
C ASP A 41 -25.97 -15.96 20.75
N MET A 42 -25.10 -16.76 20.11
CA MET A 42 -23.90 -17.30 20.76
C MET A 42 -22.89 -16.20 21.11
N LEU A 43 -22.65 -15.27 20.19
CA LEU A 43 -21.73 -14.15 20.39
C LEU A 43 -22.21 -13.15 21.44
N ASP A 44 -23.52 -12.98 21.63
CA ASP A 44 -24.09 -12.05 22.59
C ASP A 44 -23.65 -12.38 24.02
N THR A 45 -23.62 -13.67 24.36
CA THR A 45 -23.14 -14.15 25.66
C THR A 45 -21.65 -13.86 25.86
N GLU A 46 -20.84 -14.12 24.84
CA GLU A 46 -19.38 -13.89 24.88
C GLU A 46 -19.04 -12.40 24.97
N LEU A 47 -19.72 -11.58 24.15
CA LEU A 47 -19.51 -10.15 24.08
C LEU A 47 -19.95 -9.47 25.38
N THR A 48 -21.10 -9.86 25.95
CA THR A 48 -21.59 -9.33 27.23
C THR A 48 -20.59 -9.61 28.36
N ALA A 49 -19.99 -10.79 28.38
CA ALA A 49 -18.96 -11.12 29.38
C ALA A 49 -17.68 -10.29 29.20
N MET A 50 -17.14 -10.21 27.97
CA MET A 50 -15.84 -9.55 27.72
C MET A 50 -15.91 -8.02 27.70
N ALA A 51 -17.02 -7.44 27.25
CA ALA A 51 -17.18 -5.99 27.14
C ALA A 51 -17.18 -5.31 28.52
N GLY A 52 -17.62 -6.02 29.56
CA GLY A 52 -17.55 -5.54 30.94
C GLY A 52 -16.13 -5.43 31.49
N GLU A 53 -15.17 -6.16 30.91
CA GLU A 53 -13.77 -6.16 31.36
C GLU A 53 -12.92 -5.12 30.62
N SER A 54 -12.91 -5.18 29.28
CA SER A 54 -12.20 -4.20 28.45
C SER A 54 -12.57 -4.33 26.98
N TYR A 55 -12.51 -3.21 26.25
CA TYR A 55 -12.67 -3.21 24.80
C TYR A 55 -11.65 -4.11 24.09
N GLN A 56 -10.41 -4.15 24.58
CA GLN A 56 -9.33 -4.93 23.94
C GLN A 56 -9.60 -6.43 23.95
N ARG A 57 -10.20 -6.96 25.04
CA ARG A 57 -10.66 -8.36 25.10
C ARG A 57 -11.88 -8.60 24.23
N ALA A 58 -12.83 -7.67 24.22
CA ALA A 58 -14.03 -7.75 23.39
C ALA A 58 -13.77 -7.58 21.89
N TYR A 59 -12.60 -7.08 21.47
CA TYR A 59 -12.32 -6.73 20.08
C TYR A 59 -12.48 -7.91 19.11
N GLY A 60 -12.02 -9.10 19.49
CA GLY A 60 -12.17 -10.30 18.67
C GLY A 60 -13.64 -10.61 18.36
N ALA A 61 -14.50 -10.59 19.38
CA ALA A 61 -15.95 -10.75 19.22
C ALA A 61 -16.57 -9.63 18.39
N MET A 62 -16.12 -8.38 18.55
CA MET A 62 -16.59 -7.26 17.72
C MET A 62 -16.28 -7.46 16.23
N VAL A 63 -15.12 -8.00 15.88
CA VAL A 63 -14.78 -8.35 14.49
C VAL A 63 -15.71 -9.45 13.96
N GLN A 64 -16.06 -10.45 14.78
CA GLN A 64 -17.02 -11.48 14.39
C GLN A 64 -18.42 -10.92 14.13
N VAL A 65 -18.90 -10.01 15.01
CA VAL A 65 -20.17 -9.31 14.82
C VAL A 65 -20.16 -8.46 13.55
N GLN A 66 -19.05 -7.79 13.25
CA GLN A 66 -18.86 -7.07 11.99
C GLN A 66 -18.99 -8.02 10.79
N MET A 67 -18.29 -9.15 10.79
CA MET A 67 -18.36 -10.12 9.69
C MET A 67 -19.76 -10.70 9.50
N LEU A 68 -20.51 -10.94 10.57
CA LEU A 68 -21.91 -11.39 10.47
C LEU A 68 -22.80 -10.35 9.81
N SER A 69 -22.61 -9.07 10.16
CA SER A 69 -23.32 -7.96 9.50
C SER A 69 -22.89 -7.82 8.03
N GLU A 70 -21.61 -8.03 7.72
CA GLU A 70 -21.11 -8.01 6.34
C GLU A 70 -21.62 -9.20 5.52
N LEU A 71 -21.87 -10.37 6.12
CA LEU A 71 -22.52 -11.48 5.42
C LEU A 71 -23.96 -11.15 5.00
N GLU A 72 -24.71 -10.41 5.83
CA GLU A 72 -26.04 -9.92 5.44
C GLU A 72 -25.93 -8.89 4.31
N GLU A 73 -24.93 -8.01 4.37
CA GLU A 73 -24.64 -7.05 3.30
C GLU A 73 -24.23 -7.75 2.00
N VAL A 74 -23.51 -8.87 2.06
CA VAL A 74 -23.19 -9.73 0.91
C VAL A 74 -24.46 -10.31 0.28
N MET A 75 -25.43 -10.73 1.09
CA MET A 75 -26.74 -11.15 0.58
C MET A 75 -27.47 -9.99 -0.10
N GLN A 76 -27.45 -8.79 0.50
CA GLN A 76 -28.02 -7.58 -0.11
C GLN A 76 -27.32 -7.21 -1.42
N TYR A 77 -26.00 -7.37 -1.50
CA TYR A 77 -25.20 -7.12 -2.71
C TYR A 77 -25.61 -8.02 -3.89
N LYS A 78 -25.91 -9.30 -3.61
CA LYS A 78 -26.41 -10.24 -4.61
C LYS A 78 -27.83 -9.90 -5.08
N LEU A 79 -28.70 -9.48 -4.16
CA LEU A 79 -30.12 -9.27 -4.43
C LEU A 79 -30.46 -7.88 -5.00
N VAL A 80 -29.72 -6.82 -4.64
CA VAL A 80 -30.07 -5.42 -4.96
C VAL A 80 -28.90 -4.70 -5.61
N PRO A 81 -28.82 -4.67 -6.96
CA PRO A 81 -27.72 -4.05 -7.69
C PRO A 81 -27.49 -2.56 -7.38
N GLU A 82 -28.55 -1.81 -7.10
CA GLU A 82 -28.51 -0.37 -6.83
C GLU A 82 -27.74 -0.04 -5.55
N ARG A 83 -27.67 -0.98 -4.60
CA ARG A 83 -26.96 -0.80 -3.33
C ARG A 83 -25.46 -1.10 -3.42
N ARG A 84 -24.99 -1.72 -4.50
CA ARG A 84 -23.59 -2.17 -4.63
C ARG A 84 -22.56 -1.05 -4.43
N PRO A 85 -22.69 0.16 -5.02
CA PRO A 85 -21.71 1.23 -4.80
C PRO A 85 -21.65 1.67 -3.35
N THR A 86 -22.80 1.84 -2.71
CA THR A 86 -22.90 2.23 -1.29
C THR A 86 -22.31 1.17 -0.38
N LEU A 87 -22.58 -0.11 -0.64
CA LEU A 87 -22.01 -1.22 0.12
C LEU A 87 -20.48 -1.25 0.02
N LYS A 88 -19.93 -1.11 -1.20
CA LYS A 88 -18.47 -1.03 -1.40
C LYS A 88 -17.83 0.11 -0.61
N GLU A 89 -18.43 1.30 -0.63
CA GLU A 89 -17.93 2.44 0.14
C GLU A 89 -18.01 2.21 1.66
N MET A 90 -19.11 1.64 2.16
CA MET A 90 -19.24 1.32 3.58
C MET A 90 -18.22 0.26 4.04
N TRP A 91 -18.02 -0.79 3.25
CA TRP A 91 -17.01 -1.82 3.50
C TRP A 91 -15.61 -1.21 3.58
N TRP A 92 -15.29 -0.32 2.64
CA TRP A 92 -14.02 0.38 2.62
C TRP A 92 -13.81 1.24 3.88
N GLN A 93 -14.78 2.09 4.23
CA GLN A 93 -14.70 2.95 5.41
C GLN A 93 -14.58 2.13 6.72
N ARG A 94 -15.37 1.07 6.85
CA ARG A 94 -15.36 0.20 8.04
C ARG A 94 -14.02 -0.53 8.20
N LEU A 95 -13.46 -1.04 7.10
CA LEU A 95 -12.15 -1.69 7.11
C LEU A 95 -11.03 -0.72 7.52
N GLN A 96 -11.09 0.54 7.08
CA GLN A 96 -10.13 1.56 7.48
C GLN A 96 -10.23 1.98 8.95
N ALA A 97 -11.45 2.01 9.49
CA ALA A 97 -11.72 2.37 10.89
C ALA A 97 -11.32 1.27 11.88
N GLY A 98 -11.24 0.02 11.42
CA GLY A 98 -10.80 -1.13 12.21
C GLY A 98 -9.31 -1.10 12.59
N GLN A 99 -8.91 -2.01 13.49
CA GLN A 99 -7.49 -2.19 13.81
C GLN A 99 -6.74 -2.72 12.59
N ARG A 100 -5.45 -2.38 12.54
CA ARG A 100 -4.56 -2.76 11.42
C ARG A 100 -3.92 -4.12 11.69
N LEU A 101 -4.74 -5.15 11.85
CA LEU A 101 -4.32 -6.53 12.06
C LEU A 101 -4.53 -7.34 10.77
N VAL A 102 -3.49 -8.08 10.35
CA VAL A 102 -3.50 -8.83 9.09
C VAL A 102 -4.57 -9.92 9.10
N GLU A 103 -4.71 -10.62 10.21
CA GLU A 103 -5.66 -11.73 10.34
C GLU A 103 -7.11 -11.26 10.22
N ASP A 104 -7.46 -10.16 10.89
CA ASP A 104 -8.82 -9.62 10.85
C ASP A 104 -9.17 -9.06 9.48
N TRP A 105 -8.24 -8.31 8.87
CA TRP A 105 -8.41 -7.83 7.49
C TRP A 105 -8.59 -8.99 6.52
N GLN A 106 -7.82 -10.06 6.68
CA GLN A 106 -7.94 -11.24 5.82
C GLN A 106 -9.34 -11.87 5.94
N LYS A 107 -9.83 -12.08 7.17
CA LYS A 107 -11.15 -12.68 7.41
C LYS A 107 -12.27 -11.82 6.82
N ILE A 108 -12.22 -10.50 7.04
CA ILE A 108 -13.20 -9.54 6.50
C ILE A 108 -13.18 -9.52 4.96
N ILE A 109 -12.00 -9.40 4.34
CA ILE A 109 -11.89 -9.36 2.87
C ILE A 109 -12.37 -10.70 2.25
N GLN A 110 -12.16 -11.83 2.92
CA GLN A 110 -12.69 -13.13 2.48
C GLN A 110 -14.22 -13.17 2.46
N VAL A 111 -14.90 -12.47 3.37
CA VAL A 111 -16.36 -12.31 3.33
C VAL A 111 -16.77 -11.53 2.08
N HIS A 112 -16.11 -10.41 1.78
CA HIS A 112 -16.39 -9.63 0.56
C HIS A 112 -16.11 -10.42 -0.73
N SER A 113 -15.11 -11.32 -0.69
CA SER A 113 -14.72 -12.16 -1.82
C SER A 113 -15.81 -13.17 -2.25
N LEU A 114 -16.90 -13.31 -1.49
CA LEU A 114 -18.08 -14.07 -1.90
C LEU A 114 -18.84 -13.42 -3.06
N VAL A 115 -18.63 -12.12 -3.29
CA VAL A 115 -19.33 -11.33 -4.33
C VAL A 115 -18.42 -10.41 -5.13
N LEU A 116 -17.21 -10.12 -4.65
CA LEU A 116 -16.23 -9.28 -5.33
C LEU A 116 -15.03 -10.09 -5.80
N GLU A 117 -14.65 -9.89 -7.05
CA GLU A 117 -13.36 -10.36 -7.53
C GLU A 117 -12.23 -9.41 -7.11
N PRO A 118 -10.99 -9.89 -6.94
CA PRO A 118 -9.87 -9.03 -6.55
C PRO A 118 -9.62 -7.83 -7.47
N HIS A 119 -9.93 -7.97 -8.76
CA HIS A 119 -9.79 -6.91 -9.76
C HIS A 119 -10.88 -5.83 -9.66
N GLU A 120 -12.01 -6.13 -9.02
CA GLU A 120 -13.09 -5.15 -8.80
C GLU A 120 -12.85 -4.24 -7.59
N ASP A 121 -11.93 -4.64 -6.70
CA ASP A 121 -11.55 -3.89 -5.49
C ASP A 121 -10.03 -3.91 -5.24
N ILE A 122 -9.29 -3.51 -6.28
CA ILE A 122 -7.82 -3.47 -6.26
C ILE A 122 -7.30 -2.60 -5.10
N HIS A 123 -8.01 -1.52 -4.76
CA HIS A 123 -7.59 -0.59 -3.72
C HIS A 123 -7.53 -1.25 -2.34
N THR A 124 -8.55 -2.03 -1.97
CA THR A 124 -8.58 -2.79 -0.71
C THR A 124 -7.45 -3.81 -0.65
N TRP A 125 -7.23 -4.58 -1.72
CA TRP A 125 -6.17 -5.59 -1.77
C TRP A 125 -4.77 -4.97 -1.74
N LEU A 126 -4.54 -3.81 -2.38
CA LEU A 126 -3.27 -3.09 -2.27
C LEU A 126 -3.01 -2.59 -0.86
N LYS A 127 -4.05 -2.12 -0.17
CA LYS A 127 -3.94 -1.70 1.23
C LYS A 127 -3.63 -2.88 2.15
N TYR A 128 -4.27 -4.03 1.92
CA TYR A 128 -3.99 -5.27 2.63
C TYR A 128 -2.56 -5.78 2.38
N ALA A 129 -2.10 -5.79 1.11
CA ALA A 129 -0.73 -6.17 0.77
C ALA A 129 0.31 -5.25 1.44
N ALA A 130 0.02 -3.95 1.51
CA ALA A 130 0.86 -2.98 2.22
C ALA A 130 0.86 -3.20 3.73
N LEU A 131 -0.28 -3.61 4.33
CA LEU A 131 -0.37 -3.98 5.73
C LEU A 131 0.47 -5.22 6.04
N CYS A 132 0.31 -6.28 5.25
CA CYS A 132 1.11 -7.53 5.35
C CYS A 132 2.61 -7.25 5.28
N ARG A 133 3.02 -6.36 4.38
CA ARG A 133 4.44 -5.96 4.27
C ARG A 133 4.95 -5.24 5.52
N LYS A 134 4.14 -4.35 6.12
CA LYS A 134 4.51 -3.58 7.32
C LYS A 134 4.52 -4.44 8.59
N SER A 135 3.69 -5.47 8.67
CA SER A 135 3.65 -6.40 9.80
C SER A 135 4.72 -7.50 9.72
N GLY A 136 5.50 -7.56 8.63
CA GLY A 136 6.51 -8.62 8.40
C GLY A 136 5.97 -9.88 7.70
N SER A 137 4.68 -9.94 7.39
CA SER A 137 4.03 -11.07 6.69
C SER A 137 4.30 -11.04 5.18
N MET A 138 5.57 -11.11 4.78
CA MET A 138 6.02 -10.93 3.39
C MET A 138 5.39 -11.95 2.43
N ARG A 139 5.25 -13.22 2.84
CA ARG A 139 4.62 -14.26 2.01
C ARG A 139 3.18 -13.93 1.63
N LEU A 140 2.40 -13.37 2.55
CA LEU A 140 1.01 -12.97 2.30
C LEU A 140 0.96 -11.74 1.38
N SER A 141 1.87 -10.78 1.60
CA SER A 141 2.03 -9.62 0.73
C SER A 141 2.32 -10.04 -0.72
N HIS A 142 3.29 -10.95 -0.90
CA HIS A 142 3.66 -11.50 -2.20
C HIS A 142 2.48 -12.21 -2.88
N LYS A 143 1.83 -13.17 -2.19
CA LYS A 143 0.67 -13.90 -2.73
C LYS A 143 -0.45 -12.96 -3.17
N THR A 144 -0.74 -11.92 -2.39
CA THR A 144 -1.78 -10.94 -2.72
C THR A 144 -1.42 -10.17 -3.99
N LEU A 145 -0.17 -9.75 -4.14
CA LEU A 145 0.28 -8.99 -5.30
C LEU A 145 0.35 -9.85 -6.56
N VAL A 146 0.80 -11.10 -6.45
CA VAL A 146 0.79 -12.08 -7.57
C VAL A 146 -0.64 -12.38 -8.01
N MET A 147 -1.57 -12.56 -7.06
CA MET A 147 -3.00 -12.71 -7.37
C MET A 147 -3.54 -11.53 -8.17
N LEU A 148 -3.16 -10.29 -7.80
CA LEU A 148 -3.57 -9.10 -8.55
C LEU A 148 -2.87 -9.00 -9.91
N LEU A 149 -1.59 -9.34 -10.03
CA LEU A 149 -0.84 -9.28 -11.29
C LEU A 149 -1.25 -10.37 -12.29
N GLY A 150 -1.81 -11.48 -11.82
CA GLY A 150 -2.24 -12.62 -12.64
C GLY A 150 -1.12 -13.57 -13.05
N TYR A 151 0.13 -13.29 -12.68
CA TYR A 151 1.29 -14.16 -12.86
C TYR A 151 2.35 -13.84 -11.80
N ASP A 152 3.32 -14.74 -11.61
CA ASP A 152 4.42 -14.52 -10.66
C ASP A 152 5.65 -13.89 -11.35
N PRO A 153 6.05 -12.66 -10.99
CA PRO A 153 7.29 -12.07 -11.50
C PRO A 153 8.57 -12.77 -11.01
N GLU A 154 8.49 -13.68 -10.05
CA GLU A 154 9.64 -14.53 -9.65
C GLU A 154 9.94 -15.63 -10.68
N ASP A 155 8.95 -16.08 -11.46
CA ASP A 155 9.16 -17.10 -12.51
C ASP A 155 10.07 -16.58 -13.63
N ASN A 156 9.98 -15.28 -13.95
CA ASN A 156 10.79 -14.65 -14.98
C ASN A 156 11.41 -13.34 -14.47
N PRO A 157 12.52 -13.39 -13.70
CA PRO A 157 13.06 -12.21 -13.02
C PRO A 157 13.60 -11.10 -13.92
N GLN A 158 13.90 -11.43 -15.17
CA GLN A 158 14.49 -10.53 -16.17
C GLN A 158 13.43 -9.74 -16.95
N LEU A 159 12.15 -10.16 -16.90
CA LEU A 159 11.08 -9.46 -17.59
C LEU A 159 10.74 -8.16 -16.85
N SER A 160 10.43 -7.10 -17.60
CA SER A 160 9.88 -5.88 -17.01
C SER A 160 8.48 -6.15 -16.45
N LEU A 161 8.16 -5.50 -15.33
CA LEU A 161 6.82 -5.59 -14.77
C LEU A 161 5.79 -4.92 -15.71
N PRO A 162 4.53 -5.36 -15.71
CA PRO A 162 3.52 -4.87 -16.64
C PRO A 162 3.06 -3.47 -16.25
N HIS A 163 2.62 -2.69 -17.23
CA HIS A 163 2.07 -1.34 -17.01
C HIS A 163 0.55 -1.30 -16.96
N ILE A 164 -0.11 -2.44 -17.19
CA ILE A 164 -1.58 -2.55 -17.24
C ILE A 164 -2.21 -2.04 -15.93
N MET A 165 -1.58 -2.35 -14.78
CA MET A 165 -2.02 -1.88 -13.46
C MET A 165 -0.88 -1.19 -12.73
N PRO A 166 -0.65 0.11 -12.98
CA PRO A 166 0.54 0.81 -12.52
C PRO A 166 0.62 0.88 -10.98
N HIS A 167 -0.53 0.94 -10.30
CA HIS A 167 -0.61 0.90 -8.84
C HIS A 167 -0.15 -0.44 -8.24
N VAL A 168 -0.46 -1.55 -8.89
CA VAL A 168 -0.08 -2.90 -8.45
C VAL A 168 1.42 -3.12 -8.69
N THR A 169 1.91 -2.72 -9.86
CA THR A 169 3.33 -2.76 -10.21
C THR A 169 4.18 -1.95 -9.22
N PHE A 170 3.77 -0.72 -8.90
CA PHE A 170 4.43 0.07 -7.87
C PHE A 170 4.36 -0.57 -6.47
N ALA A 171 3.26 -1.27 -6.13
CA ALA A 171 3.18 -2.00 -4.87
C ALA A 171 4.12 -3.21 -4.84
N TYR A 172 4.31 -3.89 -5.97
CA TYR A 172 5.23 -5.01 -6.10
C TYR A 172 6.70 -4.58 -6.02
N THR A 173 7.12 -3.48 -6.67
CA THR A 173 8.49 -2.97 -6.51
C THR A 173 8.81 -2.62 -5.05
N LYS A 174 7.83 -2.04 -4.33
CA LYS A 174 7.92 -1.79 -2.88
C LYS A 174 8.00 -3.08 -2.05
N HIS A 175 7.42 -4.18 -2.53
CA HIS A 175 7.54 -5.50 -1.91
C HIS A 175 8.93 -6.08 -2.14
N LEU A 176 9.43 -6.06 -3.38
CA LEU A 176 10.81 -6.46 -3.73
C LEU A 176 11.86 -5.76 -2.86
N TRP A 177 11.69 -4.46 -2.63
CA TRP A 177 12.57 -3.69 -1.75
C TRP A 177 12.57 -4.21 -0.30
N ALA A 178 11.41 -4.64 0.20
CA ALA A 178 11.24 -5.09 1.58
C ALA A 178 11.77 -6.53 1.83
N ILE A 179 11.93 -7.33 0.77
CA ILE A 179 12.53 -8.67 0.82
C ILE A 179 14.03 -8.66 0.50
N ASP A 180 14.68 -7.50 0.68
CA ASP A 180 16.11 -7.25 0.42
C ASP A 180 16.58 -7.39 -1.04
N GLN A 181 15.67 -7.52 -2.02
CA GLN A 181 16.01 -7.46 -3.44
C GLN A 181 16.10 -6.01 -3.95
N LYS A 182 16.90 -5.16 -3.26
CA LYS A 182 16.92 -3.70 -3.45
C LYS A 182 17.34 -3.26 -4.85
N VAL A 183 18.41 -3.84 -5.41
CA VAL A 183 18.91 -3.50 -6.76
C VAL A 183 17.87 -3.87 -7.82
N ARG A 184 17.21 -5.02 -7.67
CA ARG A 184 16.15 -5.45 -8.59
C ARG A 184 14.94 -4.52 -8.49
N ALA A 185 14.50 -4.19 -7.28
CA ALA A 185 13.39 -3.27 -7.04
C ALA A 185 13.65 -1.90 -7.67
N PHE A 186 14.88 -1.38 -7.53
CA PHE A 186 15.30 -0.11 -8.12
C PHE A 186 15.23 -0.14 -9.65
N ARG A 187 15.88 -1.12 -10.30
CA ARG A 187 15.87 -1.26 -11.77
C ARG A 187 14.46 -1.40 -12.32
N GLN A 188 13.62 -2.20 -11.68
CA GLN A 188 12.23 -2.41 -12.10
C GLN A 188 11.39 -1.14 -11.95
N LEU A 189 11.63 -0.33 -10.91
CA LEU A 189 10.95 0.96 -10.75
C LEU A 189 11.41 1.99 -11.79
N GLU A 190 12.70 2.01 -12.12
CA GLU A 190 13.25 2.91 -13.14
C GLU A 190 12.71 2.56 -14.54
N GLN A 191 12.71 1.28 -14.91
CA GLN A 191 12.10 0.80 -16.15
C GLN A 191 10.61 1.15 -16.22
N PHE A 192 9.88 0.88 -15.13
CA PHE A 192 8.47 1.26 -15.00
C PHE A 192 8.24 2.76 -15.22
N LEU A 193 9.04 3.63 -14.60
CA LEU A 193 8.91 5.07 -14.76
C LEU A 193 9.19 5.54 -16.19
N ASN A 194 10.22 5.00 -16.84
CA ASN A 194 10.57 5.36 -18.21
C ASN A 194 9.44 4.98 -19.19
N GLU A 195 8.90 3.78 -19.05
CA GLU A 195 7.82 3.27 -19.92
C GLU A 195 6.49 3.99 -19.62
N TYR A 196 6.15 4.19 -18.35
CA TYR A 196 4.90 4.82 -17.93
C TYR A 196 4.85 6.34 -18.21
N THR A 197 6.00 7.02 -18.22
CA THR A 197 6.08 8.45 -18.58
C THR A 197 5.95 8.66 -20.09
N GLN A 198 6.43 7.71 -20.90
CA GLN A 198 6.34 7.77 -22.36
C GLN A 198 4.96 7.39 -22.91
N GLN A 199 4.18 6.62 -22.14
CA GLN A 199 2.80 6.32 -22.51
C GLN A 199 1.94 7.60 -22.52
N ALA A 200 1.26 7.83 -23.64
CA ALA A 200 0.23 8.86 -23.74
C ALA A 200 -0.84 8.59 -22.66
N ALA A 201 -1.46 9.65 -22.15
CA ALA A 201 -2.57 9.54 -21.21
C ALA A 201 -3.77 8.89 -21.91
N ASP A 202 -3.76 7.57 -22.05
CA ASP A 202 -4.83 6.83 -22.71
C ASP A 202 -5.94 6.48 -21.70
N GLY A 203 -7.17 6.52 -22.21
CA GLY A 203 -8.37 6.89 -21.46
C GLY A 203 -8.77 5.96 -20.31
N GLY A 204 -8.71 6.48 -19.08
CA GLY A 204 -9.37 5.88 -17.91
C GLY A 204 -8.92 6.45 -16.56
N ILE A 205 -7.61 6.70 -16.40
CA ILE A 205 -7.04 7.25 -15.16
C ILE A 205 -7.00 8.77 -15.24
N SER A 206 -7.48 9.46 -14.20
CA SER A 206 -7.37 10.92 -14.13
C SER A 206 -5.91 11.34 -14.23
N THR A 207 -5.62 12.37 -15.02
CA THR A 207 -4.28 12.96 -15.11
C THR A 207 -3.70 13.28 -13.73
N GLU A 208 -4.55 13.68 -12.78
CA GLU A 208 -4.14 13.93 -11.40
C GLU A 208 -3.70 12.66 -10.66
N GLU A 209 -4.43 11.55 -10.81
CA GLU A 209 -4.06 10.26 -10.19
C GLU A 209 -2.77 9.72 -10.78
N ARG A 210 -2.60 9.85 -12.10
CA ARG A 210 -1.35 9.50 -12.79
C ARG A 210 -0.18 10.31 -12.24
N ASN A 211 -0.35 11.63 -12.13
CA ASN A 211 0.69 12.52 -11.61
C ASN A 211 1.02 12.20 -10.14
N ARG A 212 0.02 11.97 -9.30
CA ARG A 212 0.23 11.54 -7.90
C ARG A 212 1.00 10.23 -7.80
N LEU A 213 0.75 9.27 -8.70
CA LEU A 213 1.51 8.01 -8.73
C LEU A 213 2.95 8.24 -9.16
N LEU A 214 3.18 9.02 -10.22
CA LEU A 214 4.51 9.39 -10.71
C LEU A 214 5.33 10.08 -9.61
N ALA A 215 4.74 11.09 -8.94
CA ALA A 215 5.37 11.78 -7.82
C ALA A 215 5.83 10.80 -6.72
N ARG A 216 4.97 9.85 -6.36
CA ARG A 216 5.28 8.81 -5.36
C ARG A 216 6.38 7.85 -5.82
N CYS A 217 6.43 7.54 -7.12
CA CYS A 217 7.47 6.69 -7.70
C CYS A 217 8.82 7.40 -7.68
N TYR A 218 8.90 8.65 -8.16
CA TYR A 218 10.13 9.45 -8.12
C TYR A 218 10.64 9.69 -6.70
N LEU A 219 9.75 9.97 -5.74
CA LEU A 219 10.14 10.09 -4.34
C LEU A 219 10.76 8.78 -3.81
N LYS A 220 10.19 7.63 -4.19
CA LYS A 220 10.74 6.34 -3.78
C LYS A 220 12.07 6.04 -4.44
N LEU A 221 12.19 6.37 -5.73
CA LEU A 221 13.41 6.15 -6.49
C LEU A 221 14.58 6.95 -5.90
N GLY A 222 14.39 8.24 -5.60
CA GLY A 222 15.42 9.07 -4.96
C GLY A 222 15.87 8.52 -3.60
N GLY A 223 14.93 8.14 -2.73
CA GLY A 223 15.27 7.59 -1.42
C GLY A 223 15.90 6.19 -1.49
N TRP A 224 15.62 5.43 -2.55
CA TRP A 224 16.27 4.14 -2.81
C TRP A 224 17.69 4.31 -3.34
N GLN A 225 17.92 5.28 -4.22
CA GLN A 225 19.26 5.63 -4.69
C GLN A 225 20.15 6.05 -3.52
N GLU A 226 19.63 6.94 -2.65
CA GLU A 226 20.30 7.36 -1.42
C GLU A 226 20.67 6.16 -0.52
N SER A 227 19.76 5.17 -0.40
CA SER A 227 20.00 3.96 0.40
C SER A 227 21.01 2.98 -0.23
N LEU A 228 21.22 3.03 -1.55
CA LEU A 228 22.09 2.11 -2.28
C LEU A 228 23.52 2.64 -2.42
N GLU A 229 23.66 3.89 -2.86
CA GLU A 229 24.96 4.51 -3.16
C GLU A 229 25.42 5.50 -2.09
N GLY A 230 24.53 5.93 -1.20
CA GLY A 230 24.79 7.04 -0.28
C GLY A 230 24.84 8.39 -0.98
N VAL A 231 25.24 9.42 -0.24
CA VAL A 231 25.42 10.79 -0.74
C VAL A 231 26.83 10.93 -1.31
N SER A 232 26.91 10.93 -2.65
CA SER A 232 28.14 11.06 -3.43
C SER A 232 27.94 12.09 -4.54
N GLU A 233 29.02 12.63 -5.12
CA GLU A 233 28.91 13.67 -6.17
C GLU A 233 28.10 13.23 -7.39
N THR A 234 28.13 11.94 -7.74
CA THR A 234 27.36 11.39 -8.86
C THR A 234 25.91 11.11 -8.47
N SER A 235 25.67 10.63 -7.25
CA SER A 235 24.31 10.28 -6.79
C SER A 235 23.47 11.51 -6.43
N ILE A 236 24.08 12.59 -5.91
CA ILE A 236 23.41 13.83 -5.52
C ILE A 236 22.56 14.40 -6.67
N ASN A 237 23.16 14.53 -7.86
CA ASN A 237 22.47 15.12 -9.02
C ASN A 237 21.26 14.28 -9.44
N TYR A 238 21.40 12.96 -9.42
CA TYR A 238 20.31 12.06 -9.77
C TYR A 238 19.19 12.08 -8.71
N ILE A 239 19.54 12.06 -7.43
CA ILE A 239 18.57 12.10 -6.32
C ILE A 239 17.81 13.44 -6.32
N LEU A 240 18.50 14.56 -6.50
CA LEU A 240 17.89 15.89 -6.61
C LEU A 240 16.93 15.97 -7.80
N ASN A 241 17.32 15.44 -8.97
CA ASN A 241 16.44 15.38 -10.12
C ASN A 241 15.18 14.55 -9.83
N CYS A 242 15.31 13.39 -9.16
CA CYS A 242 14.16 12.58 -8.77
C CYS A 242 13.21 13.35 -7.83
N TYR A 243 13.73 14.00 -6.80
CA TYR A 243 12.90 14.77 -5.88
C TYR A 243 12.29 16.01 -6.53
N GLN A 244 13.00 16.67 -7.45
CA GLN A 244 12.46 17.77 -8.24
C GLN A 244 11.27 17.29 -9.09
N GLN A 245 11.43 16.20 -9.84
CA GLN A 245 10.33 15.61 -10.61
C GLN A 245 9.13 15.27 -9.71
N ALA A 246 9.38 14.75 -8.50
CA ALA A 246 8.30 14.50 -7.55
C ALA A 246 7.51 15.77 -7.17
N THR A 247 8.18 16.92 -7.01
CA THR A 247 7.52 18.22 -6.74
C THR A 247 6.81 18.81 -7.96
N GLU A 248 7.27 18.51 -9.17
CA GLU A 248 6.64 18.97 -10.42
C GLU A 248 5.33 18.24 -10.70
N TYR A 249 5.30 16.92 -10.47
CA TYR A 249 4.10 16.10 -10.63
C TYR A 249 3.05 16.33 -9.54
N ASP A 250 3.44 16.54 -8.28
CA ASP A 250 2.52 16.80 -7.16
C ASP A 250 2.96 18.02 -6.34
N LYS A 251 2.39 19.18 -6.70
CA LYS A 251 2.77 20.49 -6.16
C LYS A 251 2.34 20.74 -4.73
N ASP A 252 1.31 20.04 -4.25
CA ASP A 252 0.76 20.25 -2.89
C ASP A 252 1.28 19.21 -1.90
N TRP A 253 2.16 18.30 -2.34
CA TRP A 253 2.60 17.19 -1.51
C TRP A 253 3.83 17.53 -0.66
N TYR A 254 3.58 17.85 0.61
CA TYR A 254 4.59 18.16 1.62
C TYR A 254 5.81 17.22 1.62
N LYS A 255 5.60 15.90 1.49
CA LYS A 255 6.72 14.94 1.57
C LYS A 255 7.70 15.07 0.40
N ALA A 256 7.22 15.43 -0.78
CA ALA A 256 8.10 15.68 -1.93
C ALA A 256 8.95 16.92 -1.68
N TRP A 257 8.30 18.04 -1.31
CA TRP A 257 8.98 19.29 -0.99
C TRP A 257 9.99 19.14 0.14
N HIS A 258 9.59 18.49 1.23
CA HIS A 258 10.48 18.23 2.36
C HIS A 258 11.70 17.38 1.96
N SER A 259 11.50 16.31 1.19
CA SER A 259 12.62 15.44 0.78
C SER A 259 13.56 16.16 -0.19
N TRP A 260 13.01 16.97 -1.10
CA TRP A 260 13.80 17.82 -1.99
C TRP A 260 14.60 18.87 -1.21
N ALA A 261 13.96 19.54 -0.24
CA ALA A 261 14.61 20.54 0.61
C ALA A 261 15.72 19.93 1.46
N TYR A 262 15.43 18.79 2.09
CA TYR A 262 16.38 18.06 2.91
C TYR A 262 17.60 17.62 2.10
N MET A 263 17.41 17.09 0.89
CA MET A 263 18.52 16.68 0.03
C MET A 263 19.37 17.87 -0.45
N ASN A 264 18.76 19.02 -0.75
CA ASN A 264 19.51 20.24 -1.06
C ASN A 264 20.34 20.71 0.15
N PHE A 265 19.79 20.61 1.36
CA PHE A 265 20.52 20.92 2.60
C PHE A 265 21.69 19.96 2.85
N GLU A 266 21.47 18.65 2.72
CA GLU A 266 22.53 17.62 2.80
C GLU A 266 23.62 17.85 1.74
N THR A 267 23.24 18.26 0.53
CA THR A 267 24.19 18.60 -0.54
C THR A 267 25.12 19.76 -0.14
N VAL A 268 24.56 20.80 0.48
CA VAL A 268 25.36 21.92 1.02
C VAL A 268 26.31 21.46 2.12
N LEU A 269 25.84 20.61 3.04
CA LEU A 269 26.69 20.04 4.09
C LEU A 269 27.81 19.17 3.52
N PHE A 270 27.50 18.35 2.52
CA PHE A 270 28.47 17.48 1.85
C PHE A 270 29.61 18.30 1.24
N TYR A 271 29.30 19.32 0.46
CA TYR A 271 30.32 20.16 -0.16
C TYR A 271 31.09 21.00 0.87
N LYS A 272 30.44 21.49 1.93
CA LYS A 272 31.12 22.21 3.01
C LYS A 272 32.13 21.32 3.74
N ASN A 273 31.74 20.09 4.09
CA ASN A 273 32.62 19.12 4.75
C ASN A 273 33.78 18.69 3.83
N LYS A 274 33.53 18.58 2.52
CA LYS A 274 34.56 18.32 1.52
C LYS A 274 35.54 19.50 1.41
N GLU A 275 35.05 20.74 1.40
CA GLU A 275 35.91 21.93 1.43
C GLU A 275 36.77 22.01 2.70
N GLU A 276 36.22 21.69 3.88
CA GLU A 276 36.99 21.66 5.13
C GLU A 276 38.06 20.57 5.12
N SER A 277 37.76 19.41 4.52
CA SER A 277 38.71 18.31 4.30
C SER A 277 39.80 18.67 3.29
N ASP A 278 39.46 19.36 2.20
CA ASP A 278 40.39 19.77 1.15
C ASP A 278 41.25 20.98 1.59
N LYS A 279 40.71 21.90 2.40
CA LYS A 279 41.48 22.99 3.05
C LYS A 279 42.57 22.47 3.97
N SER A 280 42.45 21.26 4.51
CA SER A 280 43.50 20.61 5.30
C SER A 280 44.69 20.07 4.47
N LYS A 281 44.62 20.12 3.12
CA LYS A 281 45.63 19.52 2.22
C LYS A 281 46.40 20.49 1.29
N LEU A 282 46.15 21.82 1.26
CA LEU A 282 46.75 22.85 0.34
C LEU A 282 46.47 22.55 -1.16
N GLU A 283 46.17 23.44 -2.11
CA GLU A 283 46.24 24.90 -2.35
C GLU A 283 44.94 25.39 -3.03
N LYS A 284 44.63 26.69 -2.90
CA LYS A 284 43.46 27.35 -3.52
C LYS A 284 43.60 27.41 -5.04
N SER A 285 42.59 26.91 -5.75
CA SER A 285 42.45 27.05 -7.21
C SER A 285 41.16 27.79 -7.57
N PRO A 286 41.06 28.39 -8.77
CA PRO A 286 40.01 29.36 -9.13
C PRO A 286 38.57 28.81 -9.25
N GLN A 287 38.35 27.54 -8.94
CA GLN A 287 37.03 26.88 -8.98
C GLN A 287 36.12 27.23 -7.79
N GLU A 288 36.59 28.02 -6.82
CA GLU A 288 35.83 28.41 -5.62
C GLU A 288 34.60 29.30 -5.94
N ALA A 289 34.61 30.07 -7.04
CA ALA A 289 33.50 30.97 -7.37
C ALA A 289 32.26 30.25 -7.92
N ASP A 290 32.47 29.23 -8.76
CA ASP A 290 31.39 28.45 -9.39
C ASP A 290 30.73 27.51 -8.36
N LYS A 291 31.55 26.90 -7.49
CA LYS A 291 31.08 26.09 -6.34
C LYS A 291 30.27 26.91 -5.34
N ASN A 292 30.66 28.15 -5.05
CA ASN A 292 29.90 29.05 -4.17
C ASN A 292 28.54 29.47 -4.78
N LEU A 293 28.46 29.61 -6.11
CA LEU A 293 27.21 29.90 -6.80
C LEU A 293 26.23 28.72 -6.69
N ASP A 294 26.73 27.51 -6.85
CA ASP A 294 25.93 26.28 -6.74
C ASP A 294 25.49 26.02 -5.27
N LEU A 295 26.37 26.31 -4.30
CA LEU A 295 26.03 26.23 -2.87
C LEU A 295 24.91 27.19 -2.47
N ASN A 296 24.96 28.43 -2.97
CA ASN A 296 23.91 29.42 -2.75
C ASN A 296 22.59 29.02 -3.40
N LYS A 297 22.65 28.43 -4.61
CA LYS A 297 21.47 27.89 -5.29
C LYS A 297 20.81 26.77 -4.47
N HIS A 298 21.58 25.78 -4.03
CA HIS A 298 21.04 24.70 -3.17
C HIS A 298 20.47 25.22 -1.85
N THR A 299 21.09 26.24 -1.25
CA THR A 299 20.58 26.87 -0.02
C THR A 299 19.22 27.54 -0.25
N VAL A 300 19.07 28.29 -1.35
CA VAL A 300 17.78 28.93 -1.69
C VAL A 300 16.70 27.88 -1.97
N LEU A 301 17.03 26.82 -2.72
CA LEU A 301 16.10 25.73 -3.03
C LEU A 301 15.68 24.97 -1.76
N ALA A 302 16.61 24.73 -0.82
CA ALA A 302 16.32 24.11 0.47
C ALA A 302 15.31 24.95 1.27
N VAL A 303 15.56 26.26 1.39
CA VAL A 303 14.64 27.18 2.08
C VAL A 303 13.27 27.16 1.41
N GLN A 304 13.20 27.32 0.09
CA GLN A 304 11.92 27.32 -0.64
C GLN A 304 11.12 26.03 -0.43
N GLY A 305 11.78 24.87 -0.43
CA GLY A 305 11.08 23.60 -0.22
C GLY A 305 10.63 23.37 1.22
N PHE A 306 11.32 23.89 2.24
CA PHE A 306 10.86 23.77 3.64
C PHE A 306 9.63 24.63 3.95
N PHE A 307 9.37 25.69 3.18
CA PHE A 307 8.24 26.62 3.36
C PHE A 307 7.03 26.31 2.44
N LYS A 308 7.03 25.15 1.78
CA LYS A 308 5.95 24.64 0.92
C LYS A 308 5.18 23.51 1.59
#